data_AF-A0AAP2UU19-F1
#
_entry.id   AF-A0AAP2UU19-F1
#
_cell.length_a   1.000
_cell.length_b   1.000
_cell.length_c   1.000
_cell.angle_alpha   90.00
_cell.angle_beta   90.00
_cell.angle_gamma   90.00
#
_symmetry.space_group_name_H-M   'P 1'
#
loop_
_entity.id
_entity.type
_entity.pdbx_description
1 polymer ?
#
loop_
_entity_poly.entity_id
_entity_poly.type
_entity_poly.pdbx_seq_one_letter_code
_entity_poly.pdbx_strand_id
1 'polypeptide(L)'
;MESIKTFIREHQKGAIILLFMLIVFIGCSAVSAINVAKHRAEEAAVQTDEVRDKGNASDNTDTPLSKEQKEAISNYDDETKNFIDTLSASVWSAGGGRYSLRFSRDSYTESVNGESNTHSYAITRMEKTGDGYGGTYRTIVFDTDTGTHIVTYADGKGSAVQDVSGNIDKDDSSVISTIKSTSMFAQKDTPYERVETVEDISIKGLNSEITTLLDDSTDKLIEELSTWCAVHYPSATEATWEKTAVIDYETGVVSTNFTLNTENPVSIAITYSLSDKSYDFEL
;
A
#
# COMPACT_ATOMS: atom_id res chain seq x y z
N MET A 1 31.90 -3.54 44.20
CA MET A 1 32.83 -3.89 43.10
C MET A 1 32.63 -5.32 42.60
N GLU A 2 32.27 -6.28 43.46
CA GLU A 2 31.91 -7.67 43.07
C GLU A 2 30.68 -7.72 42.13
N SER A 3 29.65 -6.92 42.40
CA SER A 3 28.39 -6.87 41.64
C SER A 3 28.53 -6.36 40.19
N ILE A 4 29.45 -5.43 39.92
CA ILE A 4 29.72 -4.91 38.58
C ILE A 4 30.49 -5.93 37.74
N LYS A 5 31.42 -6.67 38.35
CA LYS A 5 32.18 -7.71 37.66
C LYS A 5 31.30 -8.89 37.24
N THR A 6 30.30 -9.25 38.05
CA THR A 6 29.36 -10.32 37.72
C THR A 6 28.44 -9.91 36.56
N PHE A 7 27.91 -8.67 36.58
CA PHE A 7 27.07 -8.14 35.51
C PHE A 7 27.80 -8.05 34.15
N ILE A 8 29.06 -7.60 34.15
CA ILE A 8 29.88 -7.54 32.93
C ILE A 8 30.16 -8.94 32.36
N ARG A 9 30.30 -9.95 33.22
CA ARG A 9 30.57 -11.33 32.80
C ARG A 9 29.33 -12.04 32.25
N GLU A 10 28.15 -11.68 32.75
CA GLU A 10 26.87 -12.25 32.34
C GLU A 10 26.38 -11.65 31.01
N HIS A 11 26.65 -10.36 30.75
CA HIS A 11 26.25 -9.68 29.51
C HIS A 11 27.38 -9.48 28.48
N GLN A 12 28.56 -10.07 28.70
CA GLN A 12 29.74 -9.89 27.83
C GLN A 12 29.44 -10.24 26.35
N LYS A 13 28.60 -11.25 26.09
CA LYS A 13 28.23 -11.65 24.73
C LYS A 13 27.22 -10.68 24.09
N GLY A 14 26.26 -10.16 24.85
CA GLY A 14 25.28 -9.18 24.37
C GLY A 14 25.87 -7.79 24.12
N ALA A 15 26.80 -7.36 24.98
CA ALA A 15 27.50 -6.09 24.83
C ALA A 15 28.43 -6.07 23.61
N ILE A 16 29.06 -7.20 23.26
CA ILE A 16 29.89 -7.32 22.05
C ILE A 16 29.04 -7.26 20.78
N ILE A 17 27.87 -7.89 20.75
CA ILE A 17 26.94 -7.83 19.60
C ILE A 17 26.43 -6.41 19.38
N LEU A 18 26.08 -5.71 20.47
CA LEU A 18 25.59 -4.33 20.39
C LEU A 18 26.69 -3.34 19.99
N LEU A 19 27.93 -3.55 20.43
CA LEU A 19 29.10 -2.80 19.98
C LEU A 19 29.39 -3.04 18.49
N PHE A 20 29.22 -4.28 18.01
CA PHE A 20 29.42 -4.62 16.60
C PHE A 20 28.36 -3.95 15.71
N MET A 21 27.09 -3.94 16.12
CA MET A 21 26.02 -3.19 15.42
C MET A 21 26.32 -1.69 15.37
N LEU A 22 26.84 -1.11 16.45
CA LEU A 22 27.12 0.33 16.54
C LEU A 22 28.33 0.74 15.67
N ILE A 23 29.36 -0.11 15.55
CA ILE A 23 30.52 0.13 14.67
C ILE A 23 30.14 -0.01 13.19
N VAL A 24 29.27 -0.96 12.83
CA VAL A 24 28.73 -1.11 11.47
C VAL A 24 27.88 0.12 11.08
N PHE A 25 27.10 0.67 12.01
CA PHE A 25 26.28 1.87 11.78
C PHE A 25 27.11 3.14 11.51
N ILE A 26 28.26 3.29 12.19
CA ILE A 26 29.13 4.47 12.02
C ILE A 26 30.01 4.33 10.77
N GLY A 27 30.33 3.11 10.33
CA GLY A 27 31.11 2.86 9.11
C GLY A 27 30.36 3.18 7.81
N CYS A 28 29.04 2.96 7.76
CA CYS A 28 28.25 3.17 6.54
C CYS A 28 27.83 4.63 6.28
N SER A 29 27.87 5.53 7.27
CA SER A 29 27.40 6.92 7.09
C SER A 29 28.42 7.86 6.43
N ALA A 30 29.70 7.51 6.39
CA ALA A 30 30.74 8.37 5.80
C ALA A 30 30.98 8.15 4.30
N VAL A 31 30.41 7.11 3.69
CA VAL A 31 30.64 6.75 2.27
C VAL A 31 29.52 7.28 1.35
N SER A 32 28.33 7.59 1.87
CA SER A 32 27.19 8.06 1.07
C SER A 32 27.28 9.51 0.60
N ALA A 33 28.01 10.39 1.32
CA ALA A 33 28.08 11.82 0.97
C ALA A 33 29.00 12.13 -0.23
N ILE A 34 30.01 11.28 -0.50
CA ILE A 34 31.00 11.53 -1.57
C ILE A 34 30.51 10.95 -2.91
N ASN A 35 29.68 9.91 -2.89
CA ASN A 35 29.19 9.26 -4.11
C ASN A 35 28.10 10.09 -4.83
N VAL A 36 27.29 10.84 -4.09
CA VAL A 36 26.21 11.70 -4.64
C VAL A 36 26.75 12.92 -5.38
N ALA A 37 27.89 13.49 -4.95
CA ALA A 37 28.48 14.65 -5.60
C ALA A 37 29.13 14.31 -6.96
N LYS A 38 29.63 13.08 -7.11
CA LYS A 38 30.24 12.60 -8.36
C LYS A 38 29.18 12.21 -9.40
N HIS A 39 28.07 11.63 -8.96
CA HIS A 39 27.00 11.17 -9.85
C HIS A 39 26.26 12.32 -10.56
N ARG A 40 26.09 13.47 -9.88
CA ARG A 40 25.45 14.67 -10.45
C ARG A 40 26.25 15.35 -11.56
N ALA A 41 27.53 15.04 -11.71
CA ALA A 41 28.37 15.59 -12.78
C ALA A 41 28.34 14.74 -14.07
N GLU A 42 28.03 13.44 -13.95
CA GLU A 42 28.00 12.51 -15.09
C GLU A 42 26.62 12.45 -15.78
N GLU A 43 25.53 12.72 -15.06
CA GLU A 43 24.15 12.71 -15.60
C GLU A 43 23.82 13.87 -16.56
N ALA A 44 24.62 14.95 -16.59
CA ALA A 44 24.40 16.07 -17.51
C ALA A 44 24.88 15.80 -18.96
N ALA A 45 25.53 14.65 -19.22
CA ALA A 45 26.18 14.37 -20.51
C ALA A 45 25.50 13.31 -21.38
N VAL A 46 24.44 12.63 -20.92
CA VAL A 46 23.93 11.39 -21.58
C VAL A 46 22.49 11.50 -22.10
N GLN A 47 21.86 12.68 -22.10
CA GLN A 47 20.58 12.86 -22.81
C GLN A 47 20.79 13.10 -24.31
N THR A 48 21.11 12.04 -25.05
CA THR A 48 20.74 11.91 -26.47
C THR A 48 20.76 10.44 -26.88
N ASP A 49 19.68 10.02 -27.55
CA ASP A 49 19.39 8.71 -28.15
C ASP A 49 19.00 7.59 -27.15
N GLU A 50 17.87 6.86 -27.29
CA GLU A 50 17.19 6.40 -28.49
C GLU A 50 15.73 5.94 -28.20
N VAL A 51 14.92 5.82 -29.24
CA VAL A 51 13.47 5.56 -29.25
C VAL A 51 13.15 4.12 -29.70
N ARG A 52 12.18 3.49 -29.00
CA ARG A 52 11.26 2.36 -29.35
C ARG A 52 11.79 0.92 -29.52
N ASP A 53 11.13 0.01 -28.79
CA ASP A 53 10.31 -1.06 -29.40
C ASP A 53 9.11 -1.45 -28.49
N LYS A 54 7.98 -1.85 -29.09
CA LYS A 54 6.71 -2.17 -28.44
C LYS A 54 6.60 -3.68 -28.13
N GLY A 55 6.25 -4.02 -26.89
CA GLY A 55 5.72 -5.33 -26.51
C GLY A 55 4.96 -5.25 -25.18
N ASN A 56 3.70 -5.71 -25.18
CA ASN A 56 2.74 -5.65 -24.08
C ASN A 56 3.31 -6.08 -22.71
N ALA A 57 3.24 -5.18 -21.72
CA ALA A 57 3.14 -5.50 -20.30
C ALA A 57 2.41 -4.35 -19.57
N SER A 58 1.48 -4.75 -18.70
CA SER A 58 0.59 -3.92 -17.88
C SER A 58 1.33 -2.89 -17.01
N ASP A 59 0.73 -1.71 -16.86
CA ASP A 59 1.04 -0.60 -15.93
C ASP A 59 2.40 -0.65 -15.20
N ASN A 60 3.43 -0.13 -15.86
CA ASN A 60 4.64 0.34 -15.18
C ASN A 60 4.40 1.79 -14.74
N THR A 61 4.16 1.99 -13.44
CA THR A 61 4.42 3.29 -12.81
C THR A 61 5.94 3.45 -12.74
N ASP A 62 6.48 4.37 -13.55
CA ASP A 62 7.91 4.55 -13.84
C ASP A 62 8.68 5.15 -12.63
N THR A 63 8.61 4.50 -11.46
CA THR A 63 9.39 4.87 -10.28
C THR A 63 10.78 4.25 -10.44
N PRO A 64 11.85 5.06 -10.61
CA PRO A 64 13.14 4.55 -11.00
C PRO A 64 13.76 3.69 -9.90
N LEU A 65 14.10 2.44 -10.25
CA LEU A 65 14.84 1.53 -9.36
C LEU A 65 16.31 1.94 -9.23
N SER A 66 16.83 1.90 -8.01
CA SER A 66 18.25 1.99 -7.70
C SER A 66 19.04 0.82 -8.29
N LYS A 67 20.36 0.94 -8.33
CA LYS A 67 21.23 -0.14 -8.81
C LYS A 67 21.14 -1.36 -7.90
N GLU A 68 21.13 -1.11 -6.60
CA GLU A 68 21.03 -2.11 -5.54
C GLU A 68 19.70 -2.86 -5.62
N GLN A 69 18.59 -2.15 -5.85
CA GLN A 69 17.27 -2.76 -6.05
C GLN A 69 17.25 -3.65 -7.30
N LYS A 70 17.78 -3.18 -8.43
CA LYS A 70 17.88 -3.98 -9.67
C LYS A 70 18.69 -5.26 -9.46
N GLU A 71 19.82 -5.16 -8.76
CA GLU A 71 20.67 -6.32 -8.44
C GLU A 71 19.92 -7.31 -7.55
N ALA A 72 19.23 -6.85 -6.50
CA ALA A 72 18.42 -7.70 -5.64
C ALA A 72 17.32 -8.41 -6.43
N ILE A 73 16.54 -7.68 -7.24
CA ILE A 73 15.44 -8.22 -8.07
C ILE A 73 15.93 -9.29 -9.04
N SER A 74 17.11 -9.09 -9.66
CA SER A 74 17.68 -10.06 -10.60
C SER A 74 18.05 -11.40 -9.96
N ASN A 75 18.28 -11.40 -8.64
CA ASN A 75 18.74 -12.55 -7.86
C ASN A 75 17.63 -13.19 -7.01
N TYR A 76 16.36 -12.79 -7.16
CA TYR A 76 15.27 -13.40 -6.42
C TYR A 76 15.16 -14.91 -6.67
N ASP A 77 15.11 -15.65 -5.57
CA ASP A 77 14.71 -17.05 -5.58
C ASP A 77 13.20 -17.19 -5.81
N ASP A 78 12.76 -18.43 -6.02
CA ASP A 78 11.35 -18.72 -6.30
C ASP A 78 10.46 -18.47 -5.09
N GLU A 79 11.00 -18.56 -3.87
CA GLU A 79 10.24 -18.25 -2.66
C GLU A 79 9.88 -16.75 -2.60
N THR A 80 10.85 -15.88 -2.90
CA THR A 80 10.65 -14.42 -2.93
C THR A 80 9.68 -14.02 -4.02
N LYS A 81 9.79 -14.61 -5.23
CA LYS A 81 8.83 -14.37 -6.32
C LYS A 81 7.41 -14.77 -5.94
N ASN A 82 7.22 -15.99 -5.42
CA ASN A 82 5.89 -16.48 -5.01
C ASN A 82 5.28 -15.63 -3.88
N PHE A 83 6.12 -15.10 -2.98
CA PHE A 83 5.65 -14.19 -1.93
C PHE A 83 5.19 -12.84 -2.52
N ILE A 84 5.94 -12.28 -3.47
CA ILE A 84 5.53 -11.06 -4.18
C ILE A 84 4.23 -11.29 -4.95
N ASP A 85 4.07 -12.45 -5.60
CA ASP A 85 2.81 -12.81 -6.27
C ASP A 85 1.64 -12.86 -5.27
N THR A 86 1.88 -13.38 -4.06
CA THR A 86 0.88 -13.38 -2.98
C THR A 86 0.51 -11.97 -2.53
N LEU A 87 1.49 -11.07 -2.37
CA LEU A 87 1.23 -9.67 -2.02
C LEU A 87 0.46 -8.94 -3.13
N SER A 88 0.82 -9.20 -4.38
CA SER A 88 0.27 -8.52 -5.56
C SER A 88 -1.13 -9.01 -5.94
N ALA A 89 -1.51 -10.21 -5.52
CA ALA A 89 -2.83 -10.77 -5.75
C ALA A 89 -3.94 -10.16 -4.88
N SER A 90 -3.63 -9.20 -4.02
CA SER A 90 -4.60 -8.66 -3.06
C SER A 90 -4.39 -7.19 -2.77
N VAL A 91 -5.47 -6.56 -2.31
CA VAL A 91 -5.42 -5.23 -1.71
C VAL A 91 -5.30 -5.40 -0.20
N TRP A 92 -4.46 -4.58 0.42
CA TRP A 92 -4.26 -4.56 1.86
C TRP A 92 -4.84 -3.27 2.41
N SER A 93 -5.64 -3.32 3.46
CA SER A 93 -6.37 -2.15 3.96
C SER A 93 -6.25 -1.99 5.48
N ALA A 94 -6.19 -0.75 5.95
CA ALA A 94 -6.24 -0.39 7.35
C ALA A 94 -7.15 0.82 7.59
N GLY A 95 -7.57 1.01 8.85
CA GLY A 95 -8.34 2.18 9.28
C GLY A 95 -9.69 2.32 8.57
N GLY A 96 -10.35 1.20 8.29
CA GLY A 96 -11.66 1.14 7.63
C GLY A 96 -11.63 1.44 6.13
N GLY A 97 -10.50 1.29 5.44
CA GLY A 97 -10.38 1.62 4.01
C GLY A 97 -9.63 2.92 3.72
N ARG A 98 -9.37 3.74 4.73
CA ARG A 98 -8.66 5.02 4.58
C ARG A 98 -7.20 4.86 4.17
N TYR A 99 -6.60 3.72 4.50
CA TYR A 99 -5.26 3.37 4.10
C TYR A 99 -5.32 2.10 3.25
N SER A 100 -4.78 2.12 2.05
CA SER A 100 -4.69 0.94 1.19
C SER A 100 -3.28 0.74 0.64
N LEU A 101 -2.86 -0.51 0.47
CA LEU A 101 -1.63 -0.89 -0.21
C LEU A 101 -1.95 -1.83 -1.37
N ARG A 102 -1.31 -1.57 -2.51
CA ARG A 102 -1.29 -2.44 -3.68
C ARG A 102 0.15 -2.70 -4.07
N PHE A 103 0.55 -3.96 -4.00
CA PHE A 103 1.89 -4.37 -4.39
C PHE A 103 1.91 -4.75 -5.88
N SER A 104 3.00 -4.37 -6.53
CA SER A 104 3.43 -4.86 -7.83
C SER A 104 4.77 -5.57 -7.66
N ARG A 105 5.39 -5.97 -8.78
CA ARG A 105 6.63 -6.77 -8.77
C ARG A 105 7.82 -6.05 -8.10
N ASP A 106 7.92 -4.74 -8.29
CA ASP A 106 9.06 -3.90 -7.90
C ASP A 106 8.63 -2.53 -7.36
N SER A 107 7.34 -2.34 -7.13
CA SER A 107 6.77 -1.12 -6.56
C SER A 107 5.54 -1.43 -5.72
N TYR A 108 5.21 -0.55 -4.79
CA TYR A 108 3.93 -0.55 -4.11
C TYR A 108 3.30 0.82 -4.18
N THR A 109 1.98 0.86 -4.32
CA THR A 109 1.20 2.09 -4.21
C THR A 109 0.50 2.08 -2.87
N GLU A 110 0.70 3.15 -2.10
CA GLU A 110 -0.03 3.42 -0.87
C GLU A 110 -1.03 4.54 -1.11
N SER A 111 -2.29 4.32 -0.77
CA SER A 111 -3.31 5.38 -0.74
C SER A 111 -3.61 5.77 0.70
N VAL A 112 -3.61 7.08 0.98
CA VAL A 112 -3.89 7.66 2.30
C VAL A 112 -4.99 8.69 2.13
N ASN A 113 -6.19 8.38 2.64
CA ASN A 113 -7.38 9.18 2.43
C ASN A 113 -7.51 9.58 0.95
N GLY A 114 -7.67 8.59 0.06
CA GLY A 114 -7.84 8.82 -1.37
C GLY A 114 -6.58 9.26 -2.14
N GLU A 115 -5.58 9.86 -1.52
CA GLU A 115 -4.36 10.29 -2.21
C GLU A 115 -3.36 9.14 -2.33
N SER A 116 -2.96 8.80 -3.55
CA SER A 116 -2.07 7.68 -3.84
C SER A 116 -0.63 8.12 -4.15
N ASN A 117 0.34 7.43 -3.55
CA ASN A 117 1.77 7.58 -3.82
C ASN A 117 2.40 6.22 -4.12
N THR A 118 3.24 6.16 -5.14
CA THR A 118 3.95 4.94 -5.54
C THR A 118 5.41 5.00 -5.15
N HIS A 119 5.91 3.90 -4.59
CA HIS A 119 7.28 3.73 -4.11
C HIS A 119 7.90 2.50 -4.76
N SER A 120 9.14 2.63 -5.21
CA SER A 120 9.92 1.47 -5.68
C SER A 120 10.35 0.62 -4.49
N TYR A 121 10.51 -0.70 -4.69
CA TYR A 121 11.07 -1.56 -3.67
C TYR A 121 11.85 -2.76 -4.24
N ALA A 122 12.75 -3.29 -3.43
CA ALA A 122 13.26 -4.65 -3.56
C ALA A 122 13.28 -5.38 -2.21
N ILE A 123 13.07 -6.69 -2.20
CA ILE A 123 13.20 -7.56 -1.03
C ILE A 123 14.65 -8.04 -0.96
N THR A 124 15.41 -7.56 0.02
CA THR A 124 16.82 -7.92 0.17
C THR A 124 17.02 -9.11 1.10
N ARG A 125 16.03 -9.41 1.96
CA ARG A 125 16.02 -10.56 2.86
C ARG A 125 14.60 -10.93 3.23
N MET A 126 14.34 -12.23 3.31
CA MET A 126 13.07 -12.76 3.81
C MET A 126 13.35 -13.96 4.70
N GLU A 127 12.83 -13.93 5.92
CA GLU A 127 12.89 -15.04 6.86
C GLU A 127 11.49 -15.55 7.15
N LYS A 128 11.28 -16.85 6.93
CA LYS A 128 10.01 -17.52 7.21
C LYS A 128 10.09 -18.27 8.54
N THR A 129 9.13 -18.02 9.41
CA THR A 129 8.94 -18.74 10.67
C THR A 129 7.53 -19.32 10.68
N GLY A 130 7.40 -20.60 11.02
CA GLY A 130 6.10 -21.22 11.28
C GLY A 130 5.67 -20.96 12.72
N ASP A 131 4.37 -20.77 12.94
CA ASP A 131 3.82 -20.57 14.29
C ASP A 131 3.58 -21.88 15.06
N GLY A 132 3.72 -23.03 14.39
CA GLY A 132 3.45 -24.36 14.95
C GLY A 132 1.96 -24.76 14.96
N TYR A 133 1.06 -23.85 14.58
CA TYR A 133 -0.40 -24.01 14.54
C TYR A 133 -0.98 -23.87 13.12
N GLY A 134 -0.13 -23.76 12.10
CA GLY A 134 -0.53 -23.71 10.69
C GLY A 134 -0.51 -22.31 10.09
N GLY A 135 -0.14 -21.30 10.86
CA GLY A 135 0.18 -19.96 10.39
C GLY A 135 1.66 -19.79 10.02
N THR A 136 1.90 -18.83 9.13
CA THR A 136 3.21 -18.42 8.65
C THR A 136 3.46 -16.97 9.02
N TYR A 137 4.60 -16.72 9.66
CA TYR A 137 5.15 -15.38 9.83
C TYR A 137 6.35 -15.20 8.90
N ARG A 138 6.42 -14.06 8.23
CA ARG A 138 7.60 -13.65 7.48
C ARG A 138 8.10 -12.33 8.03
N THR A 139 9.40 -12.25 8.28
CA THR A 139 10.11 -10.98 8.51
C THR A 139 10.87 -10.66 7.24
N ILE A 140 10.52 -9.54 6.62
CA ILE A 140 11.02 -9.13 5.31
C ILE A 140 11.77 -7.80 5.45
N VAL A 141 12.90 -7.69 4.78
CA VAL A 141 13.64 -6.43 4.62
C VAL A 141 13.35 -5.89 3.23
N PHE A 142 12.68 -4.74 3.18
CA PHE A 142 12.40 -3.99 1.97
C PHE A 142 13.41 -2.86 1.83
N ASP A 143 14.04 -2.74 0.66
CA ASP A 143 14.83 -1.59 0.25
C ASP A 143 13.99 -0.73 -0.70
N THR A 144 13.59 0.45 -0.27
CA THR A 144 12.71 1.37 -1.01
C THR A 144 13.45 2.65 -1.38
N ASP A 145 12.80 3.48 -2.20
CA ASP A 145 13.21 4.87 -2.44
C ASP A 145 13.24 5.75 -1.19
N THR A 146 12.55 5.35 -0.12
CA THR A 146 12.48 6.05 1.17
C THR A 146 13.42 5.46 2.24
N GLY A 147 14.07 4.33 1.96
CA GLY A 147 15.09 3.71 2.80
C GLY A 147 14.88 2.21 2.99
N THR A 148 15.60 1.64 3.96
CA THR A 148 15.47 0.22 4.28
C THR A 148 14.51 0.02 5.45
N HIS A 149 13.52 -0.85 5.25
CA HIS A 149 12.44 -1.10 6.20
C HIS A 149 12.31 -2.57 6.57
N ILE A 150 11.87 -2.83 7.79
CA ILE A 150 11.46 -4.16 8.23
C ILE A 150 9.94 -4.24 8.17
N VAL A 151 9.45 -5.29 7.53
CA VAL A 151 8.04 -5.60 7.37
C VAL A 151 7.76 -6.96 7.99
N THR A 152 6.66 -7.06 8.72
CA THR A 152 6.14 -8.33 9.20
C THR A 152 4.90 -8.69 8.41
N TYR A 153 4.90 -9.88 7.82
CA TYR A 153 3.72 -10.50 7.21
C TYR A 153 3.29 -11.68 8.09
N ALA A 154 1.99 -11.81 8.29
CA ALA A 154 1.39 -12.95 8.98
C ALA A 154 0.25 -13.50 8.15
N ASP A 155 0.11 -14.82 8.09
CA ASP A 155 -0.96 -15.52 7.40
C ASP A 155 -1.34 -16.77 8.19
N GLY A 156 -2.59 -16.90 8.62
CA GLY A 156 -3.02 -18.01 9.47
C GLY A 156 -4.47 -17.90 9.94
N LYS A 157 -4.87 -18.84 10.81
CA LYS A 157 -6.20 -18.91 11.41
C LYS A 157 -6.17 -18.51 12.89
N GLY A 158 -7.25 -17.89 13.38
CA GLY A 158 -7.50 -17.70 14.82
C GLY A 158 -6.51 -16.77 15.55
N SER A 159 -6.44 -16.91 16.89
CA SER A 159 -5.73 -16.03 17.87
C SER A 159 -4.25 -15.69 17.59
N ALA A 160 -3.61 -16.29 16.59
CA ALA A 160 -2.25 -15.94 16.15
C ALA A 160 -2.21 -14.65 15.30
N VAL A 161 -3.36 -14.25 14.75
CA VAL A 161 -3.54 -12.98 14.04
C VAL A 161 -4.40 -12.11 14.96
N GLN A 162 -3.82 -11.06 15.54
CA GLN A 162 -4.62 -10.08 16.26
C GLN A 162 -5.61 -9.48 15.27
N ASP A 163 -6.89 -9.80 15.44
CA ASP A 163 -7.98 -9.05 14.82
C ASP A 163 -7.86 -7.60 15.30
N VAL A 164 -7.36 -6.73 14.43
CA VAL A 164 -7.23 -5.29 14.73
C VAL A 164 -8.52 -4.56 14.36
N SER A 165 -9.41 -5.21 13.61
CA SER A 165 -10.70 -4.66 13.19
C SER A 165 -11.79 -4.75 14.26
N GLY A 166 -11.55 -5.46 15.38
CA GLY A 166 -12.51 -5.57 16.49
C GLY A 166 -13.83 -6.25 16.10
N ASN A 167 -13.81 -7.05 15.03
CA ASN A 167 -15.01 -7.58 14.39
C ASN A 167 -15.28 -8.98 14.95
N ILE A 168 -16.11 -9.03 15.99
CA ILE A 168 -16.44 -10.24 16.79
C ILE A 168 -17.15 -11.33 15.95
N ASP A 169 -17.59 -11.01 14.72
CA ASP A 169 -18.35 -11.91 13.85
C ASP A 169 -17.51 -12.74 12.85
N LYS A 170 -16.16 -12.65 12.88
CA LYS A 170 -15.32 -13.57 12.10
C LYS A 170 -15.20 -14.90 12.84
N ASP A 171 -15.81 -15.96 12.27
CA ASP A 171 -15.68 -17.34 12.74
C ASP A 171 -14.19 -17.70 12.91
N ASP A 172 -13.86 -18.52 13.92
CA ASP A 172 -12.51 -18.95 14.34
C ASP A 172 -11.75 -19.73 13.24
N SER A 173 -12.37 -19.86 12.06
CA SER A 173 -11.93 -20.53 10.86
C SER A 173 -11.39 -19.61 9.75
N SER A 174 -11.62 -18.29 9.84
CA SER A 174 -11.21 -17.33 8.81
C SER A 174 -9.68 -17.17 8.77
N VAL A 175 -9.10 -17.32 7.57
CA VAL A 175 -7.67 -17.06 7.36
C VAL A 175 -7.50 -15.56 7.24
N ILE A 176 -6.85 -14.94 8.22
CA ILE A 176 -6.51 -13.52 8.20
C ILE A 176 -5.05 -13.41 7.77
N SER A 177 -4.80 -12.64 6.72
CA SER A 177 -3.45 -12.27 6.34
C SER A 177 -3.25 -10.79 6.60
N THR A 178 -2.10 -10.45 7.18
CA THR A 178 -1.76 -9.07 7.54
C THR A 178 -0.35 -8.71 7.14
N ILE A 179 -0.14 -7.42 6.87
CA ILE A 179 1.18 -6.83 6.65
C ILE A 179 1.32 -5.58 7.51
N LYS A 180 2.47 -5.40 8.17
CA LYS A 180 2.74 -4.22 8.99
C LYS A 180 4.20 -3.81 8.97
N SER A 181 4.45 -2.52 9.20
CA SER A 181 5.78 -1.97 9.41
C SER A 181 5.71 -0.80 10.37
N THR A 182 6.78 -0.61 11.15
CA THR A 182 6.94 0.57 12.01
C THR A 182 7.41 1.80 11.25
N SER A 183 7.83 1.65 9.98
CA SER A 183 8.47 2.73 9.23
C SER A 183 8.10 2.81 7.75
N MET A 184 7.74 1.69 7.09
CA MET A 184 7.50 1.68 5.63
C MET A 184 6.18 2.36 5.22
N PHE A 185 5.07 2.05 5.88
CA PHE A 185 3.72 2.49 5.48
C PHE A 185 3.29 3.73 6.26
N ALA A 186 2.38 4.53 5.74
CA ALA A 186 1.85 5.72 6.40
C ALA A 186 1.27 5.39 7.78
N GLN A 187 0.48 4.31 7.89
CA GLN A 187 -0.03 3.84 9.17
C GLN A 187 1.02 2.97 9.89
N LYS A 188 1.71 3.60 10.85
CA LYS A 188 2.82 2.98 11.59
C LYS A 188 2.34 1.95 12.60
N ASP A 189 3.04 0.81 12.65
CA ASP A 189 2.83 -0.30 13.61
C ASP A 189 1.38 -0.80 13.70
N THR A 190 0.60 -0.59 12.65
CA THR A 190 -0.78 -1.08 12.54
C THR A 190 -0.84 -2.08 11.38
N PRO A 191 -1.48 -3.24 11.57
CA PRO A 191 -1.75 -4.18 10.49
C PRO A 191 -2.65 -3.61 9.41
N TYR A 192 -2.23 -3.81 8.16
CA TYR A 192 -3.10 -3.79 6.99
C TYR A 192 -3.59 -5.22 6.77
N GLU A 193 -4.91 -5.42 6.74
CA GLU A 193 -5.53 -6.71 6.51
C GLU A 193 -5.76 -6.93 5.02
N ARG A 194 -5.64 -8.18 4.56
CA ARG A 194 -6.05 -8.55 3.20
C ARG A 194 -7.55 -8.31 3.04
N VAL A 195 -7.93 -7.56 2.00
CA VAL A 195 -9.33 -7.31 1.64
C VAL A 195 -9.68 -8.07 0.37
N GLU A 196 -10.81 -8.76 0.39
CA GLU A 196 -11.45 -9.22 -0.82
C GLU A 196 -12.19 -8.02 -1.44
N THR A 197 -11.74 -7.58 -2.60
CA THR A 197 -12.36 -6.46 -3.30
C THR A 197 -13.79 -6.83 -3.69
N VAL A 198 -14.74 -5.99 -3.34
CA VAL A 198 -16.12 -6.12 -3.82
C VAL A 198 -16.16 -5.72 -5.30
N GLU A 199 -16.79 -6.56 -6.14
CA GLU A 199 -16.90 -6.31 -7.58
C GLU A 199 -17.72 -5.04 -7.86
N ASP A 200 -18.86 -4.87 -7.19
CA ASP A 200 -19.76 -3.72 -7.37
C ASP A 200 -20.19 -3.10 -6.04
N ILE A 201 -20.05 -1.79 -5.91
CA ILE A 201 -20.57 -1.03 -4.77
C ILE A 201 -22.09 -0.82 -4.92
N SER A 202 -22.84 -0.98 -3.83
CA SER A 202 -24.27 -0.67 -3.83
C SER A 202 -24.49 0.84 -3.69
N ILE A 203 -25.16 1.47 -4.66
CA ILE A 203 -25.55 2.88 -4.54
C ILE A 203 -26.98 3.00 -3.99
N LYS A 204 -27.14 3.81 -2.94
CA LYS A 204 -28.43 4.06 -2.27
C LYS A 204 -28.87 5.51 -2.33
N GLY A 205 -30.19 5.68 -2.31
CA GLY A 205 -30.84 6.97 -2.08
C GLY A 205 -31.11 7.80 -3.32
N LEU A 206 -30.59 7.42 -4.49
CA LEU A 206 -30.88 8.09 -5.76
C LEU A 206 -32.38 8.15 -6.03
N ASN A 207 -32.82 9.28 -6.59
CA ASN A 207 -34.17 9.50 -7.07
C ASN A 207 -34.16 9.85 -8.56
N SER A 208 -35.32 9.95 -9.19
CA SER A 208 -35.42 10.23 -10.63
C SER A 208 -34.84 11.58 -11.05
N GLU A 209 -34.78 12.56 -10.14
CA GLU A 209 -34.28 13.90 -10.47
C GLU A 209 -32.76 13.88 -10.64
N ILE A 210 -32.03 13.30 -9.69
CA ILE A 210 -30.57 13.21 -9.78
C ILE A 210 -30.13 12.26 -10.90
N THR A 211 -30.85 11.17 -11.15
CA THR A 211 -30.50 10.27 -12.26
C THR A 211 -30.61 10.99 -13.61
N THR A 212 -31.64 11.81 -13.81
CA THR A 212 -31.79 12.61 -15.03
C THR A 212 -30.72 13.71 -15.14
N LEU A 213 -30.32 14.34 -14.03
CA LEU A 213 -29.19 15.28 -14.04
C LEU A 213 -27.87 14.62 -14.45
N LEU A 214 -27.73 13.32 -14.19
CA LEU A 214 -26.59 12.51 -14.57
C LEU A 214 -26.80 11.76 -15.90
N ASP A 215 -27.60 12.32 -16.83
CA ASP A 215 -27.88 11.76 -18.17
C ASP A 215 -28.36 10.29 -18.16
N ASP A 216 -29.10 9.91 -17.12
CA ASP A 216 -29.56 8.54 -16.85
C ASP A 216 -28.42 7.49 -16.83
N SER A 217 -27.16 7.91 -16.60
CA SER A 217 -25.97 7.04 -16.61
C SER A 217 -25.65 6.42 -15.25
N THR A 218 -26.66 5.95 -14.53
CA THR A 218 -26.47 5.37 -13.18
C THR A 218 -25.63 4.09 -13.20
N ASP A 219 -25.77 3.24 -14.22
CA ASP A 219 -24.94 2.05 -14.38
C ASP A 219 -23.46 2.40 -14.52
N LYS A 220 -23.17 3.48 -15.27
CA LYS A 220 -21.81 4.01 -15.43
C LYS A 220 -21.27 4.59 -14.11
N LEU A 221 -22.10 5.29 -13.34
CA LEU A 221 -21.72 5.75 -12.00
C LEU A 221 -21.33 4.57 -11.09
N ILE A 222 -22.11 3.48 -11.11
CA ILE A 222 -21.81 2.28 -10.31
C ILE A 222 -20.47 1.69 -10.75
N GLU A 223 -20.24 1.51 -12.05
CA GLU A 223 -18.99 0.96 -12.59
C GLU A 223 -17.77 1.80 -12.23
N GLU A 224 -17.81 3.11 -12.48
CA GLU A 224 -16.68 4.01 -12.24
C GLU A 224 -16.43 4.22 -10.74
N LEU A 225 -17.48 4.34 -9.92
CA LEU A 225 -17.33 4.45 -8.47
C LEU A 225 -16.81 3.14 -7.85
N SER A 226 -17.25 1.97 -8.34
CA SER A 226 -16.73 0.67 -7.87
C SER A 226 -15.25 0.54 -8.18
N THR A 227 -14.85 0.91 -9.40
CA THR A 227 -13.45 0.91 -9.83
C THR A 227 -12.60 1.83 -8.96
N TRP A 228 -13.08 3.04 -8.70
CA TRP A 228 -12.39 4.00 -7.84
C TRP A 228 -12.29 3.50 -6.38
N CYS A 229 -13.40 3.02 -5.81
CA CYS A 229 -13.43 2.44 -4.46
C CYS A 229 -12.51 1.24 -4.33
N ALA A 230 -12.41 0.36 -5.33
CA ALA A 230 -11.48 -0.76 -5.29
C ALA A 230 -10.04 -0.30 -5.04
N VAL A 231 -9.64 0.85 -5.57
CA VAL A 231 -8.29 1.41 -5.38
C VAL A 231 -8.17 2.17 -4.05
N HIS A 232 -9.08 3.11 -3.80
CA HIS A 232 -8.94 4.10 -2.74
C HIS A 232 -9.61 3.69 -1.42
N TYR A 233 -10.71 2.94 -1.48
CA TYR A 233 -11.51 2.49 -0.34
C TYR A 233 -11.98 1.04 -0.51
N PRO A 234 -11.06 0.05 -0.58
CA PRO A 234 -11.36 -1.33 -1.01
C PRO A 234 -12.33 -2.08 -0.09
N SER A 235 -12.54 -1.59 1.13
CA SER A 235 -13.49 -2.16 2.09
C SER A 235 -14.89 -1.56 2.00
N ALA A 236 -15.11 -0.52 1.18
CA ALA A 236 -16.42 0.06 0.98
C ALA A 236 -17.28 -0.88 0.13
N THR A 237 -18.53 -1.09 0.55
CA THR A 237 -19.50 -1.96 -0.13
C THR A 237 -20.78 -1.23 -0.49
N GLU A 238 -20.96 -0.01 0.03
CA GLU A 238 -22.12 0.82 -0.18
C GLU A 238 -21.76 2.32 -0.19
N ALA A 239 -22.39 3.05 -1.10
CA ALA A 239 -22.35 4.51 -1.18
C ALA A 239 -23.77 5.08 -1.09
N THR A 240 -24.02 5.96 -0.12
CA THR A 240 -25.33 6.60 0.09
C THR A 240 -25.29 8.05 -0.38
N TRP A 241 -26.18 8.40 -1.32
CA TRP A 241 -26.30 9.77 -1.82
C TRP A 241 -26.73 10.74 -0.71
N GLU A 242 -26.04 11.88 -0.61
CA GLU A 242 -26.31 12.93 0.40
C GLU A 242 -27.48 13.85 0.05
N LYS A 243 -28.24 13.52 -1.00
CA LYS A 243 -29.48 14.20 -1.42
C LYS A 243 -29.31 15.65 -1.83
N THR A 244 -28.07 16.04 -2.14
CA THR A 244 -27.73 17.39 -2.60
C THR A 244 -26.97 17.28 -3.90
N ALA A 245 -27.37 18.07 -4.89
CA ALA A 245 -26.64 18.25 -6.12
C ALA A 245 -26.64 19.73 -6.52
N VAL A 246 -25.54 20.17 -7.10
CA VAL A 246 -25.36 21.51 -7.65
C VAL A 246 -25.04 21.36 -9.12
N ILE A 247 -25.73 22.12 -9.96
CA ILE A 247 -25.42 22.20 -11.39
C ILE A 247 -24.82 23.56 -11.70
N ASP A 248 -23.64 23.54 -12.29
CA ASP A 248 -23.05 24.70 -12.93
C ASP A 248 -23.41 24.67 -14.42
N TYR A 249 -24.32 25.55 -14.82
CA TYR A 249 -24.76 25.66 -16.21
C TYR A 249 -23.74 26.36 -17.13
N GLU A 250 -22.78 27.10 -16.57
CA GLU A 250 -21.73 27.74 -17.37
C GLU A 250 -20.70 26.69 -17.82
N THR A 251 -20.29 25.81 -16.91
CA THR A 251 -19.33 24.74 -17.20
C THR A 251 -19.97 23.43 -17.63
N GLY A 252 -21.26 23.23 -17.38
CA GLY A 252 -21.97 22.00 -17.68
C GLY A 252 -21.61 20.85 -16.73
N VAL A 253 -21.33 21.16 -15.47
CA VAL A 253 -20.90 20.18 -14.46
C VAL A 253 -22.00 20.00 -13.41
N VAL A 254 -22.30 18.75 -13.07
CA VAL A 254 -23.14 18.38 -11.94
C VAL A 254 -22.26 17.86 -10.81
N SER A 255 -22.33 18.46 -9.63
CA SER A 255 -21.57 18.08 -8.45
C SER A 255 -22.50 17.55 -7.36
N THR A 256 -22.15 16.45 -6.72
CA THR A 256 -22.94 15.80 -5.68
C THR A 256 -22.05 14.98 -4.76
N ASN A 257 -22.52 14.65 -3.55
CA ASN A 257 -21.75 13.87 -2.59
C ASN A 257 -22.39 12.52 -2.25
N PHE A 258 -21.55 11.55 -1.92
CA PHE A 258 -21.95 10.23 -1.42
C PHE A 258 -21.15 9.88 -0.16
N THR A 259 -21.82 9.30 0.82
CA THR A 259 -21.18 8.74 2.02
C THR A 259 -20.89 7.26 1.83
N LEU A 260 -19.63 6.84 1.94
CA LEU A 260 -19.21 5.44 1.97
C LEU A 260 -19.45 4.78 3.33
N ASN A 261 -19.79 3.49 3.32
CA ASN A 261 -20.01 2.67 4.52
C ASN A 261 -18.72 2.08 5.13
N THR A 262 -17.68 2.87 5.21
CA THR A 262 -16.43 2.52 5.90
C THR A 262 -16.61 2.54 7.42
N GLU A 263 -15.68 1.91 8.17
CA GLU A 263 -15.70 1.91 9.65
C GLU A 263 -15.85 3.34 10.23
N ASN A 264 -15.14 4.29 9.61
CA ASN A 264 -15.37 5.71 9.78
C ASN A 264 -15.94 6.25 8.47
N PRO A 265 -17.25 6.56 8.38
CA PRO A 265 -17.87 6.98 7.14
C PRO A 265 -17.16 8.18 6.50
N VAL A 266 -16.96 8.11 5.19
CA VAL A 266 -16.27 9.14 4.40
C VAL A 266 -17.24 9.70 3.37
N SER A 267 -17.30 11.03 3.24
CA SER A 267 -18.00 11.71 2.16
C SER A 267 -17.06 11.85 0.97
N ILE A 268 -17.53 11.51 -0.22
CA ILE A 268 -16.81 11.67 -1.48
C ILE A 268 -17.60 12.64 -2.34
N ALA A 269 -16.91 13.62 -2.91
CA ALA A 269 -17.43 14.47 -3.96
C ALA A 269 -17.36 13.76 -5.31
N ILE A 270 -18.47 13.78 -6.03
CA ILE A 270 -18.59 13.25 -7.39
C ILE A 270 -18.98 14.41 -8.30
N THR A 271 -18.21 14.60 -9.35
CA THR A 271 -18.58 15.51 -10.43
C THR A 271 -18.87 14.74 -11.71
N TYR A 272 -19.85 15.23 -12.48
CA TYR A 272 -20.25 14.67 -13.76
C TYR A 272 -20.22 15.76 -14.82
N SER A 273 -19.43 15.54 -15.87
CA SER A 273 -19.36 16.43 -17.04
C SER A 273 -20.49 16.09 -18.01
N LEU A 274 -21.41 17.03 -18.27
CA LEU A 274 -22.50 16.84 -19.23
C LEU A 274 -21.98 16.78 -20.69
N SER A 275 -20.82 17.40 -20.98
CA SER A 275 -20.21 17.38 -22.30
C SER A 275 -19.45 16.09 -22.56
N ASP A 276 -18.63 15.66 -21.60
CA ASP A 276 -17.72 14.52 -21.76
C ASP A 276 -18.36 13.21 -21.32
N LYS A 277 -19.50 13.32 -20.61
CA LYS A 277 -20.25 12.20 -20.03
C LYS A 277 -19.38 11.33 -19.13
N SER A 278 -18.50 11.93 -18.35
CA SER A 278 -17.52 11.25 -17.48
C SER A 278 -17.72 11.65 -16.02
N TYR A 279 -17.42 10.73 -15.11
CA TYR A 279 -17.34 11.05 -13.69
C TYR A 279 -15.92 11.34 -13.26
N ASP A 280 -15.80 12.14 -12.21
CA ASP A 280 -14.57 12.36 -11.46
C ASP A 280 -14.88 12.33 -9.95
N PHE A 281 -13.90 11.87 -9.16
CA PHE A 281 -14.09 11.50 -7.75
C PHE A 281 -13.01 12.14 -6.88
N GLU A 282 -13.42 12.94 -5.90
CA GLU A 282 -12.53 13.67 -5.00
C GLU A 282 -13.03 13.59 -3.54
N LEU A 283 -12.15 13.87 -2.58
CA LEU A 283 -12.49 13.94 -1.15
C LEU A 283 -12.80 15.35 -0.67
#